data_AF-A0A0R1LQZ3-F1
#
_entry.id   AF-A0A0R1LQZ3-F1
#
_cell.length_a   1.000
_cell.length_b   1.000
_cell.length_c   1.000
_cell.angle_alpha   90.00
_cell.angle_beta   90.00
_cell.angle_gamma   90.00
#
_symmetry.space_group_name_H-M   'P 1'
#
loop_
_entity.id
_entity.type
_entity.pdbx_description
1 polymer ?
#
loop_
_entity_poly.entity_id
_entity_poly.type
_entity_poly.pdbx_seq_one_letter_code
_entity_poly.pdbx_strand_id
1 'polypeptide(L)'
;MKLINGLGLTLLLGTAVWTGTTIQANAKTLTWHSGTPKSLRKTWYHNGTGDNQAYITYSATKSTGNLLQATNAKNTYAKLPGYGLKKLKYQTLGHHVYRLSGIQYSPKGSTVQFDGQRMTYQVKVVSKHQLHFYKGYAKYVTKPAFKVVAFNQLTH
;
A
#
# COMPACT_ATOMS: atom_id res chain seq x y z
N MET A 1 66.83 -7.55 -62.19
CA MET A 1 67.16 -6.15 -61.84
C MET A 1 66.05 -5.55 -60.98
N LYS A 2 66.44 -4.67 -60.06
CA LYS A 2 65.68 -3.92 -59.04
C LYS A 2 65.54 -4.58 -57.65
N LEU A 3 66.57 -4.30 -56.85
CA LEU A 3 66.55 -4.10 -55.39
C LEU A 3 65.63 -2.94 -55.02
N ILE A 4 64.89 -3.03 -53.91
CA ILE A 4 64.77 -1.92 -52.94
C ILE A 4 64.57 -2.49 -51.53
N ASN A 5 65.48 -2.14 -50.63
CA ASN A 5 65.43 -2.33 -49.18
C ASN A 5 64.53 -1.27 -48.53
N GLY A 6 63.90 -1.59 -47.40
CA GLY A 6 63.35 -0.63 -46.43
C GLY A 6 62.93 -1.37 -45.16
N LEU A 7 63.77 -1.39 -44.11
CA LEU A 7 63.75 -0.47 -42.96
C LEU A 7 62.39 -0.44 -42.24
N GLY A 8 62.44 -0.89 -40.98
CA GLY A 8 61.27 -1.32 -40.23
C GLY A 8 60.56 -0.26 -39.41
N LEU A 9 59.61 -0.73 -38.60
CA LEU A 9 59.18 -0.07 -37.38
C LEU A 9 58.45 -1.09 -36.50
N THR A 10 59.09 -1.48 -35.39
CA THR A 10 58.44 -2.21 -34.30
C THR A 10 57.50 -1.23 -33.59
N LEU A 11 56.19 -1.53 -33.57
CA LEU A 11 55.25 -0.85 -32.69
C LEU A 11 54.74 -1.85 -31.64
N LEU A 12 55.38 -1.82 -30.47
CA LEU A 12 54.80 -2.26 -29.20
C LEU A 12 53.85 -1.15 -28.72
N LEU A 13 52.58 -1.47 -28.46
CA LEU A 13 51.58 -0.71 -27.65
C LEU A 13 50.24 -1.43 -27.87
N GLY A 14 49.48 -1.94 -26.90
CA GLY A 14 49.53 -2.01 -25.46
C GLY A 14 48.24 -2.72 -25.06
N THR A 15 48.31 -3.75 -24.22
CA THR A 15 47.14 -4.51 -23.76
C THR A 15 46.30 -3.61 -22.84
N ALA A 16 45.17 -3.10 -23.35
CA ALA A 16 44.14 -2.51 -22.51
C ALA A 16 43.35 -3.63 -21.83
N VAL A 17 43.76 -4.03 -20.64
CA VAL A 17 42.94 -4.86 -19.75
C VAL A 17 41.83 -3.94 -19.23
N TRP A 18 40.67 -4.02 -19.84
CA TRP A 18 39.46 -3.36 -19.36
C TRP A 18 38.98 -4.14 -18.13
N THR A 19 39.44 -3.75 -16.94
CA THR A 19 38.81 -4.20 -15.69
C THR A 19 37.47 -3.51 -15.59
N GLY A 20 36.46 -4.09 -16.24
CA GLY A 20 35.07 -3.67 -16.09
C GLY A 20 34.71 -3.72 -14.62
N THR A 21 34.52 -2.56 -14.01
CA THR A 21 33.92 -2.46 -12.68
C THR A 21 32.50 -2.98 -12.80
N THR A 22 32.28 -4.20 -12.33
CA THR A 22 30.93 -4.72 -12.14
C THR A 22 30.25 -3.82 -11.13
N ILE A 23 29.34 -2.96 -11.59
CA ILE A 23 28.47 -2.18 -10.72
C ILE A 23 27.58 -3.20 -10.01
N GLN A 24 27.98 -3.57 -8.79
CA GLN A 24 27.22 -4.46 -7.94
C GLN A 24 26.00 -3.67 -7.47
N ALA A 25 24.90 -3.77 -8.22
CA ALA A 25 23.62 -3.23 -7.83
C ALA A 25 23.19 -3.94 -6.54
N ASN A 26 23.35 -3.29 -5.39
CA ASN A 26 22.82 -3.76 -4.12
C ASN A 26 21.28 -3.72 -4.21
N ALA A 27 20.68 -4.82 -4.63
CA ALA A 27 19.23 -5.00 -4.57
C ALA A 27 18.80 -4.90 -3.09
N LYS A 28 18.24 -3.76 -2.70
CA LYS A 28 17.75 -3.55 -1.33
C LYS A 28 16.57 -4.48 -1.09
N THR A 29 16.81 -5.59 -0.40
CA THR A 29 15.77 -6.56 -0.05
C THR A 29 14.67 -5.88 0.75
N LEU A 30 13.43 -5.98 0.27
CA LEU A 30 12.26 -5.43 0.95
C LEU A 30 11.89 -6.31 2.14
N THR A 31 12.20 -5.86 3.35
CA THR A 31 11.90 -6.60 4.59
C THR A 31 10.45 -6.45 5.01
N TRP A 32 9.84 -7.55 5.46
CA TRP A 32 8.51 -7.54 6.08
C TRP A 32 8.61 -7.20 7.57
N HIS A 33 7.77 -6.28 8.01
CA HIS A 33 7.60 -5.90 9.41
C HIS A 33 6.23 -6.34 9.92
N SER A 34 6.13 -6.74 11.18
CA SER A 34 4.86 -7.06 11.82
C SER A 34 4.02 -5.82 12.12
N GLY A 35 2.70 -5.96 11.98
CA GLY A 35 1.72 -4.93 12.29
C GLY A 35 1.46 -3.95 11.14
N THR A 36 1.13 -2.72 11.51
CA THR A 36 0.88 -1.61 10.58
C THR A 36 1.89 -0.48 10.78
N PRO A 37 2.28 0.23 9.69
CA PRO A 37 3.00 1.49 9.78
C PRO A 37 2.31 2.48 10.71
N LYS A 38 3.05 3.14 11.62
CA LYS A 38 2.49 4.13 12.55
C LYS A 38 1.76 5.27 11.82
N SER A 39 2.25 5.67 10.64
CA SER A 39 1.67 6.70 9.79
C SER A 39 0.25 6.39 9.30
N LEU A 40 -0.11 5.10 9.18
CA LEU A 40 -1.43 4.64 8.75
C LEU A 40 -2.45 4.55 9.89
N ARG A 41 -2.02 4.39 11.14
CA ARG A 41 -2.89 4.11 12.28
C ARG A 41 -3.83 5.28 12.56
N LYS A 42 -5.12 5.09 12.28
CA LYS A 42 -6.26 5.99 12.53
C LYS A 42 -7.46 5.52 11.70
N THR A 43 -8.52 6.32 11.71
CA THR A 43 -9.65 6.17 10.78
C THR A 43 -9.46 7.08 9.57
N TRP A 44 -9.75 6.55 8.39
CA TRP A 44 -9.69 7.22 7.11
C TRP A 44 -11.06 7.12 6.45
N TYR A 45 -11.56 8.22 5.91
CA TYR A 45 -12.88 8.34 5.30
C TYR A 45 -12.74 8.71 3.83
N HIS A 46 -13.44 7.99 2.97
CA HIS A 46 -13.67 8.41 1.60
C HIS A 46 -14.98 9.19 1.57
N ASN A 47 -14.87 10.48 1.25
CA ASN A 47 -15.98 11.41 1.17
C ASN A 47 -16.52 11.43 -0.26
N GLY A 48 -17.13 10.32 -0.68
CA GLY A 48 -17.75 10.18 -2.00
C GLY A 48 -19.08 10.94 -2.10
N THR A 49 -19.89 10.59 -3.08
CA THR A 49 -21.27 11.08 -3.24
C THR A 49 -22.25 9.91 -3.17
N GLY A 50 -23.47 10.16 -2.64
CA GLY A 50 -24.48 9.13 -2.44
C GLY A 50 -23.94 7.97 -1.60
N ASP A 51 -24.17 6.74 -2.06
CA ASP A 51 -23.78 5.51 -1.37
C ASP A 51 -22.27 5.19 -1.45
N ASN A 52 -21.47 6.04 -2.11
CA ASN A 52 -20.01 5.87 -2.18
C ASN A 52 -19.29 6.35 -0.91
N GLN A 53 -19.97 6.60 0.21
CA GLN A 53 -19.28 6.90 1.46
C GLN A 53 -18.58 5.65 2.01
N ALA A 54 -17.36 5.82 2.49
CA ALA A 54 -16.56 4.71 2.96
C ALA A 54 -15.63 5.11 4.11
N TYR A 55 -15.23 4.14 4.92
CA TYR A 55 -14.17 4.28 5.91
C TYR A 55 -13.32 3.02 6.07
N ILE A 56 -12.05 3.24 6.41
CA ILE A 56 -11.14 2.19 6.84
C ILE A 56 -10.43 2.61 8.12
N THR A 57 -10.34 1.70 9.08
CA THR A 57 -9.54 1.90 10.29
C THR A 57 -8.28 1.06 10.24
N TYR A 58 -7.20 1.61 10.76
CA TYR A 58 -5.95 0.88 11.01
C TYR A 58 -5.62 0.92 12.49
N SER A 59 -5.56 -0.26 13.10
CA SER A 59 -4.96 -0.45 14.42
C SER A 59 -3.51 -0.93 14.27
N ALA A 60 -2.83 -1.25 15.37
CA ALA A 60 -1.46 -1.76 15.32
C ALA A 60 -1.32 -3.08 14.53
N THR A 61 -2.36 -3.90 14.45
CA THR A 61 -2.29 -5.26 13.87
C THR A 61 -3.44 -5.61 12.94
N LYS A 62 -4.42 -4.72 12.77
CA LYS A 62 -5.62 -4.95 11.97
C LYS A 62 -5.97 -3.76 11.09
N SER A 63 -6.66 -4.03 9.99
CA SER A 63 -7.41 -3.05 9.23
C SER A 63 -8.86 -3.47 9.14
N THR A 64 -9.81 -2.56 9.35
CA THR A 64 -11.25 -2.83 9.21
C THR A 64 -11.79 -1.94 8.10
N GLY A 65 -12.36 -2.54 7.06
CA GLY A 65 -12.95 -1.84 5.92
C GLY A 65 -14.48 -1.78 5.97
N ASN A 66 -15.02 -0.95 5.08
CA ASN A 66 -16.40 -0.51 4.95
C ASN A 66 -17.49 -1.52 5.33
N LEU A 67 -18.32 -1.13 6.30
CA LEU A 67 -19.76 -1.30 6.26
C LEU A 67 -20.41 -0.05 6.91
N LEU A 68 -21.05 0.78 6.08
CA LEU A 68 -21.84 1.94 6.48
C LEU A 68 -23.29 1.70 6.02
N GLN A 69 -24.26 2.10 6.82
CA GLN A 69 -25.67 2.10 6.45
C GLN A 69 -26.21 3.53 6.51
N ALA A 70 -26.80 4.01 5.41
CA ALA A 70 -27.50 5.30 5.42
C ALA A 70 -28.64 5.26 6.45
N THR A 71 -28.83 6.37 7.17
CA THR A 71 -29.97 6.52 8.08
C THR A 71 -31.06 7.39 7.42
N ASN A 72 -32.23 7.50 8.06
CA ASN A 72 -33.29 8.40 7.61
C ASN A 72 -32.89 9.89 7.67
N ALA A 73 -31.83 10.23 8.42
CA ALA A 73 -31.32 11.59 8.51
C ALA A 73 -30.34 11.87 7.37
N LYS A 74 -30.52 13.02 6.70
CA LYS A 74 -29.66 13.46 5.59
C LYS A 74 -28.19 13.42 5.98
N ASN A 75 -27.37 12.81 5.11
CA ASN A 75 -25.91 12.75 5.24
C ASN A 75 -25.41 12.13 6.57
N THR A 76 -26.19 11.20 7.12
CA THR A 76 -25.87 10.48 8.35
C THR A 76 -25.81 8.98 8.07
N TYR A 77 -24.77 8.32 8.60
CA TYR A 77 -24.49 6.92 8.35
C TYR A 77 -24.14 6.19 9.64
N ALA A 78 -24.67 4.99 9.82
CA ALA A 78 -24.33 4.11 10.91
C ALA A 78 -23.15 3.20 10.56
N LYS A 79 -22.19 3.06 11.47
CA LYS A 79 -21.08 2.09 11.37
C LYS A 79 -21.55 0.69 11.72
N LEU A 80 -21.54 -0.23 10.75
CA LEU A 80 -21.81 -1.64 10.99
C LEU A 80 -20.52 -2.39 11.37
N PRO A 81 -20.63 -3.62 11.92
CA PRO A 81 -19.48 -4.49 12.12
C PRO A 81 -18.77 -4.79 10.79
N GLY A 82 -17.59 -4.22 10.56
CA GLY A 82 -16.85 -4.38 9.30
C GLY A 82 -15.95 -5.63 9.23
N TYR A 83 -15.71 -6.10 8.01
CA TYR A 83 -14.67 -7.09 7.67
C TYR A 83 -13.32 -6.41 7.44
N GLY A 84 -12.25 -7.18 7.38
CA GLY A 84 -10.94 -6.61 7.12
C GLY A 84 -9.80 -7.61 7.22
N LEU A 85 -8.60 -7.14 7.53
CA LEU A 85 -7.41 -7.98 7.67
C LEU A 85 -6.91 -7.97 9.11
N LYS A 86 -6.58 -9.15 9.64
CA LYS A 86 -5.88 -9.38 10.92
C LYS A 86 -4.48 -9.91 10.68
N LYS A 87 -3.64 -9.89 11.72
CA LYS A 87 -2.24 -10.33 11.65
C LYS A 87 -1.49 -9.63 10.51
N LEU A 88 -1.69 -8.30 10.42
CA LEU A 88 -1.07 -7.49 9.38
C LEU A 88 0.46 -7.56 9.47
N LYS A 89 1.09 -7.53 8.30
CA LYS A 89 2.51 -7.28 8.07
C LYS A 89 2.62 -6.22 6.98
N TYR A 90 3.74 -5.50 6.92
CA TYR A 90 3.98 -4.53 5.87
C TYR A 90 5.42 -4.54 5.35
N GLN A 91 5.60 -4.14 4.09
CA GLN A 91 6.88 -3.73 3.51
C GLN A 91 6.83 -2.22 3.23
N THR A 92 7.94 -1.53 3.49
CA THR A 92 8.12 -0.14 3.05
C THR A 92 8.69 -0.15 1.64
N LEU A 93 7.96 0.39 0.67
CA LEU A 93 8.39 0.46 -0.73
C LEU A 93 9.09 1.79 -1.09
N GLY A 94 9.28 2.67 -0.10
CA GLY A 94 9.81 4.02 -0.30
C GLY A 94 8.71 5.06 -0.52
N HIS A 95 9.05 6.35 -0.33
CA HIS A 95 8.14 7.50 -0.56
C HIS A 95 6.75 7.35 0.10
N HIS A 96 6.72 6.82 1.33
CA HIS A 96 5.50 6.55 2.10
C HIS A 96 4.49 5.59 1.42
N VAL A 97 4.98 4.76 0.50
CA VAL A 97 4.24 3.66 -0.08
C VAL A 97 4.49 2.41 0.75
N TYR A 98 3.41 1.72 1.11
CA TYR A 98 3.45 0.50 1.89
C TYR A 98 2.69 -0.61 1.17
N ARG A 99 3.28 -1.80 1.15
CA ARG A 99 2.57 -3.04 0.81
C ARG A 99 2.14 -3.70 2.11
N LEU A 100 0.85 -3.89 2.31
CA LEU A 100 0.29 -4.58 3.46
C LEU A 100 -0.15 -5.98 3.08
N SER A 101 0.07 -6.95 3.97
CA SER A 101 -0.45 -8.31 3.85
C SER A 101 -1.05 -8.78 5.16
N GLY A 102 -2.21 -9.43 5.12
CA GLY A 102 -2.88 -9.93 6.32
C GLY A 102 -3.85 -11.05 6.00
N ILE A 103 -4.44 -11.62 7.04
CA ILE A 103 -5.46 -12.67 6.92
C ILE A 103 -6.83 -12.03 6.97
N GLN A 104 -7.67 -12.31 5.99
CA GLN A 104 -9.03 -11.79 5.97
C GLN A 104 -9.85 -12.36 7.14
N TYR A 105 -10.73 -11.53 7.69
CA TYR A 105 -11.70 -11.93 8.71
C TYR A 105 -13.07 -11.31 8.41
N SER A 106 -14.13 -12.02 8.80
CA SER A 106 -15.50 -11.51 8.87
C SER A 106 -15.99 -11.32 10.32
N PRO A 107 -17.04 -10.50 10.51
CA PRO A 107 -17.81 -10.51 11.75
C PRO A 107 -18.41 -11.90 12.05
N LYS A 108 -18.66 -12.20 13.33
CA LYS A 108 -19.32 -13.44 13.74
C LYS A 108 -20.70 -13.54 13.07
N GLY A 109 -21.00 -14.70 12.48
CA GLY A 109 -22.26 -14.92 11.76
C GLY A 109 -22.29 -14.40 10.32
N SER A 110 -21.17 -13.86 9.81
CA SER A 110 -21.02 -13.45 8.41
C SER A 110 -20.04 -14.36 7.69
N THR A 111 -20.41 -14.81 6.50
CA THR A 111 -19.52 -15.53 5.57
C THR A 111 -19.05 -14.55 4.51
N VAL A 112 -17.74 -14.41 4.35
CA VAL A 112 -17.13 -13.66 3.24
C VAL A 112 -16.35 -14.63 2.36
N GLN A 113 -16.36 -14.41 1.05
CA GLN A 113 -15.79 -15.31 0.03
C GLN A 113 -14.32 -15.73 0.30
N PHE A 114 -13.55 -14.87 0.98
CA PHE A 114 -12.12 -15.06 1.20
C PHE A 114 -11.75 -15.15 2.68
N ASP A 115 -12.68 -15.54 3.56
CA ASP A 115 -12.37 -15.67 5.00
C ASP A 115 -11.18 -16.60 5.24
N GLY A 116 -10.29 -16.21 6.15
CA GLY A 116 -9.06 -16.95 6.44
C GLY A 116 -7.97 -16.87 5.36
N GLN A 117 -8.23 -16.29 4.19
CA GLN A 117 -7.24 -16.16 3.13
C GLN A 117 -6.27 -15.00 3.36
N ARG A 118 -5.05 -15.14 2.85
CA ARG A 118 -4.05 -14.07 2.88
C ARG A 118 -4.28 -13.10 1.72
N MET A 119 -4.53 -11.84 2.07
CA MET A 119 -4.72 -10.76 1.11
C MET A 119 -3.56 -9.77 1.19
N THR A 120 -3.25 -9.14 0.07
CA THR A 120 -2.19 -8.13 -0.04
C THR A 120 -2.68 -6.93 -0.83
N TYR A 121 -2.35 -5.72 -0.39
CA TYR A 121 -2.65 -4.48 -1.11
C TYR A 121 -1.60 -3.41 -0.88
N GLN A 122 -1.61 -2.37 -1.72
CA GLN A 122 -0.71 -1.23 -1.60
C GLN A 122 -1.47 0.05 -1.24
N VAL A 123 -0.81 0.90 -0.46
CA VAL A 123 -1.36 2.18 -0.02
C VAL A 123 -0.22 3.21 0.11
N LYS A 124 -0.51 4.47 -0.20
CA LYS A 124 0.41 5.60 -0.07
C LYS A 124 -0.12 6.61 0.93
N VAL A 125 0.68 6.92 1.94
CA VAL A 125 0.40 8.07 2.83
C VAL A 125 0.86 9.33 2.10
N VAL A 126 -0.11 10.09 1.58
CA VAL A 126 0.17 11.34 0.85
C VAL A 126 0.52 12.45 1.82
N SER A 127 -0.17 12.51 2.96
CA SER A 127 0.12 13.43 4.07
C SER A 127 -0.39 12.86 5.38
N LYS A 128 -0.16 13.54 6.50
CA LYS A 128 -0.76 13.18 7.80
C LYS A 128 -2.30 13.07 7.77
N HIS A 129 -2.94 13.72 6.80
CA HIS A 129 -4.40 13.81 6.64
C HIS A 129 -4.93 13.21 5.34
N GLN A 130 -4.08 12.67 4.46
CA GLN A 130 -4.52 12.08 3.20
C GLN A 130 -3.85 10.73 2.92
N LEU A 131 -4.68 9.78 2.51
CA LEU A 131 -4.29 8.42 2.17
C LEU A 131 -4.78 8.09 0.74
N HIS A 132 -3.95 7.37 -0.01
CA HIS A 132 -4.28 6.91 -1.35
C HIS A 132 -4.17 5.39 -1.46
N PHE A 133 -5.24 4.73 -1.93
CA PHE A 133 -5.22 3.30 -2.25
C PHE A 133 -5.00 3.10 -3.73
N TYR A 134 -4.18 2.11 -4.06
CA TYR A 134 -3.91 1.73 -5.46
C TYR A 134 -5.06 0.93 -6.09
N LYS A 135 -5.96 0.37 -5.28
CA LYS A 135 -7.16 -0.35 -5.72
C LYS A 135 -8.36 0.04 -4.85
N GLY A 136 -9.51 0.26 -5.48
CA GLY A 136 -10.71 0.82 -4.83
C GLY A 136 -10.72 2.34 -4.85
N TYR A 137 -11.35 2.97 -3.86
CA TYR A 137 -11.40 4.44 -3.78
C TYR A 137 -10.00 5.05 -3.61
N ALA A 138 -9.65 6.03 -4.45
CA ALA A 138 -8.29 6.53 -4.54
C ALA A 138 -7.91 7.54 -3.44
N LYS A 139 -8.87 8.25 -2.83
CA LYS A 139 -8.59 9.33 -1.87
C LYS A 139 -9.41 9.18 -0.61
N TYR A 140 -8.70 9.06 0.50
CA TYR A 140 -9.27 9.10 1.84
C TYR A 140 -8.65 10.23 2.66
N VAL A 141 -9.43 10.77 3.58
CA VAL A 141 -9.02 11.82 4.52
C VAL A 141 -9.37 11.46 5.96
N THR A 142 -8.80 12.15 6.93
CA THR A 142 -9.03 11.81 8.36
C THR A 142 -10.35 12.35 8.92
N LYS A 143 -11.04 13.24 8.20
CA LYS A 143 -12.30 13.86 8.63
C LYS A 143 -13.41 13.51 7.63
N PRO A 144 -14.54 12.93 8.08
CA PRO A 144 -15.66 12.66 7.20
C PRO A 144 -16.38 13.97 6.84
N ALA A 145 -16.98 14.03 5.66
CA ALA A 145 -17.90 15.08 5.24
C ALA A 145 -19.38 14.74 5.55
N PHE A 146 -19.58 13.65 6.30
CA PHE A 146 -20.87 13.10 6.70
C PHE A 146 -20.84 12.77 8.20
N LYS A 147 -22.03 12.70 8.81
CA LYS A 147 -22.16 12.33 10.22
C LYS A 147 -22.08 10.81 10.33
N VAL A 148 -21.29 10.33 11.29
CA VAL A 148 -21.17 8.90 11.58
C VAL A 148 -21.71 8.61 12.96
N VAL A 149 -22.69 7.69 13.04
CA VAL A 149 -23.34 7.27 14.28
C VAL A 149 -23.06 5.79 14.57
N ALA A 150 -23.32 5.37 15.81
CA ALA A 150 -23.23 3.96 16.18
C ALA A 150 -24.45 3.19 15.64
N PHE A 151 -24.26 1.91 15.28
CA PHE A 151 -25.33 1.08 14.71
C PHE A 151 -26.57 0.95 15.59
N ASN A 152 -26.39 0.88 16.90
CA ASN A 152 -27.48 0.80 17.87
C ASN A 152 -28.35 2.08 17.95
N GLN A 153 -28.01 3.14 17.20
CA GLN A 153 -28.80 4.36 17.10
C GLN A 153 -29.70 4.40 15.84
N LEU A 154 -29.87 3.27 15.13
CA LEU A 154 -30.77 3.15 13.99
C LEU A 154 -32.24 2.87 14.39
N THR A 155 -32.49 2.55 15.64
CA THR A 155 -33.83 2.28 16.17
C THR A 155 -34.34 3.48 16.96
N HIS A 156 -35.06 4.38 16.28
CA HIS A 156 -36.13 5.21 16.82
C HIS A 156 -37.13 5.50 15.71
#